data_AF-A0A960PQD4-F1
#
_entry.id   AF-A0A960PQD4-F1
#
_cell.length_a   1.000
_cell.length_b   1.000
_cell.length_c   1.000
_cell.angle_alpha   90.00
_cell.angle_beta   90.00
_cell.angle_gamma   90.00
#
_symmetry.space_group_name_H-M   'P 1'
#
loop_
_entity.id
_entity.type
_entity.pdbx_description
1 polymer ?
#
loop_
_entity_poly.entity_id
_entity_poly.type
_entity_poly.pdbx_seq_one_letter_code
_entity_poly.pdbx_strand_id
1 'polypeptide(L)'
;MRAIPATFLLVAALTPALHAGSGLTLRLNDGDGRPGGSATLVLRTYEARPIKQGQVCLIACLTQTHGTQGLPFDALQDAVVWSELDDVTASATFESDGQIQTAILEFASPSSGVNRSDGPMAAVVLEISPNLPPGSVIEVVLDPANSFLVDDQGQRIPLRLRGGSLTVLAPDAPLRLAAEGDDVVPGAPALLGVVTSEALGLSSAELDFRYDPAVASGPPQVTLDPRYGQATLDVDLSVPGRILARLDSPDGSLNTLPGAFLSISLPTSPGVPPGTRAAIRLEPATTLLVDAAGAAVPLSLMEGVLTFVPGPPIFQDGFETGTLSAWSA
;
A
#
# COMPACT_ATOMS: atom_id res chain seq x y z
N MET A 1 -40.35 -16.05 -31.72
CA MET A 1 -39.19 -16.25 -30.84
C MET A 1 -37.94 -15.90 -31.63
N ARG A 2 -37.31 -14.75 -31.35
CA ARG A 2 -36.07 -14.30 -32.02
C ARG A 2 -34.89 -14.72 -31.13
N ALA A 3 -33.96 -15.47 -31.70
CA ALA A 3 -32.72 -15.86 -31.04
C ALA A 3 -31.76 -14.66 -30.95
N ILE A 4 -31.22 -14.43 -29.76
CA ILE A 4 -30.16 -13.44 -29.49
C ILE A 4 -28.83 -14.18 -29.63
N PRO A 5 -27.87 -13.70 -30.44
CA PRO A 5 -26.55 -14.32 -30.52
C PRO A 5 -25.75 -13.98 -29.26
N ALA A 6 -25.24 -15.00 -28.57
CA ALA A 6 -24.29 -14.86 -27.48
C ALA A 6 -22.89 -14.58 -28.06
N THR A 7 -22.41 -13.35 -27.90
CA THR A 7 -21.02 -12.98 -28.19
C THR A 7 -20.15 -13.45 -27.03
N PHE A 8 -19.35 -14.50 -27.25
CA PHE A 8 -18.29 -14.90 -26.33
C PHE A 8 -17.15 -13.87 -26.39
N LEU A 9 -16.93 -13.15 -25.30
CA LEU A 9 -15.74 -12.32 -25.11
C LEU A 9 -14.60 -13.25 -24.66
N LEU A 10 -13.61 -13.46 -25.52
CA LEU A 10 -12.40 -14.21 -25.19
C LEU A 10 -11.47 -13.28 -24.40
N VAL A 11 -11.52 -13.32 -23.07
CA VAL A 11 -10.51 -12.68 -22.22
C VAL A 11 -9.26 -13.54 -22.29
N ALA A 12 -8.24 -13.05 -23.02
CA ALA A 12 -6.92 -13.66 -23.00
C ALA A 12 -6.31 -13.47 -21.61
N ALA A 13 -6.37 -14.50 -20.76
CA ALA A 13 -5.62 -14.54 -19.52
C ALA A 13 -4.13 -14.58 -19.86
N LEU A 14 -3.45 -13.45 -19.71
CA LEU A 14 -1.99 -13.40 -19.69
C LEU A 14 -1.56 -14.18 -18.44
N THR A 15 -1.05 -15.40 -18.62
CA THR A 15 -0.35 -16.11 -17.55
C THR A 15 0.91 -15.31 -17.21
N PRO A 16 1.03 -14.72 -16.01
CA PRO A 16 2.27 -14.06 -15.62
C PRO A 16 3.39 -15.10 -15.63
N ALA A 17 4.49 -14.80 -16.30
CA ALA A 17 5.67 -15.65 -16.29
C ALA A 17 6.16 -15.77 -14.84
N LEU A 18 6.17 -16.99 -14.30
CA LEU A 18 6.73 -17.30 -12.99
C LEU A 18 8.22 -16.90 -13.00
N HIS A 19 8.57 -15.79 -12.36
CA HIS A 19 9.96 -15.38 -12.17
C HIS A 19 10.61 -16.29 -11.12
N ALA A 20 11.17 -17.41 -11.58
CA ALA A 20 12.03 -18.25 -10.77
C ALA A 20 13.36 -17.53 -10.51
N GLY A 21 13.42 -16.66 -9.49
CA GLY A 21 14.70 -16.06 -9.06
C GLY A 21 14.64 -14.91 -8.07
N SER A 22 13.59 -14.08 -8.09
CA SER A 22 13.40 -13.01 -7.11
C SER A 22 12.63 -13.53 -5.90
N GLY A 23 13.18 -13.34 -4.70
CA GLY A 23 12.40 -13.53 -3.47
C GLY A 23 11.28 -12.48 -3.39
N LEU A 24 10.14 -12.86 -2.83
CA LEU A 24 9.02 -11.95 -2.62
C LEU A 24 9.35 -11.00 -1.47
N THR A 25 9.22 -9.69 -1.69
CA THR A 25 9.38 -8.70 -0.61
C THR A 25 8.09 -8.61 0.17
N LEU A 26 8.15 -8.87 1.48
CA LEU A 26 7.07 -8.66 2.42
C LEU A 26 7.48 -7.52 3.35
N ARG A 27 6.76 -6.39 3.27
CA ARG A 27 7.02 -5.21 4.07
C ARG A 27 5.85 -4.93 4.98
N LEU A 28 6.15 -4.58 6.22
CA LEU A 28 5.19 -3.89 7.06
C LEU A 28 5.22 -2.39 6.74
N ASN A 29 4.06 -1.81 6.45
CA ASN A 29 3.95 -0.38 6.23
C ASN A 29 4.17 0.37 7.55
N ASP A 30 4.74 1.57 7.44
CA ASP A 30 4.71 2.51 8.56
C ASP A 30 3.28 2.97 8.79
N GLY A 31 2.94 3.28 10.04
CA GLY A 31 1.60 3.70 10.42
C GLY A 31 1.60 4.67 11.59
N ASP A 32 0.41 5.18 11.86
CA ASP A 32 0.11 6.03 13.00
C ASP A 32 -1.02 5.41 13.83
N GLY A 33 -1.06 5.75 15.12
CA GLY A 33 -2.16 5.40 16.00
C GLY A 33 -2.18 6.27 17.25
N ARG A 34 -3.15 6.05 18.14
CA ARG A 34 -3.39 6.90 19.33
C ARG A 34 -3.38 6.07 20.61
N PRO A 35 -2.98 6.66 21.76
CA PRO A 35 -3.03 5.95 23.04
C PRO A 35 -4.44 5.43 23.33
N GLY A 36 -4.58 4.13 23.61
CA GLY A 36 -5.86 3.47 23.87
C GLY A 36 -6.73 3.26 22.64
N GLY A 37 -6.25 3.65 21.46
CA GLY A 37 -6.91 3.41 20.18
C GLY A 37 -6.38 2.14 19.49
N SER A 38 -6.89 1.88 18.30
CA SER A 38 -6.42 0.79 17.44
C SER A 38 -5.28 1.26 16.54
N ALA A 39 -4.35 0.36 16.26
CA ALA A 39 -3.35 0.49 15.19
C ALA A 39 -3.48 -0.67 14.22
N THR A 40 -3.54 -0.35 12.93
CA THR A 40 -3.62 -1.35 11.86
C THR A 40 -2.25 -1.51 11.21
N LEU A 41 -1.62 -2.66 11.45
CA LEU A 41 -0.34 -3.03 10.88
C LEU A 41 -0.56 -3.73 9.53
N VAL A 42 -0.27 -3.06 8.41
CA VAL A 42 -0.51 -3.59 7.06
C VAL A 42 0.73 -4.25 6.50
N LEU A 43 0.60 -5.52 6.12
CA LEU A 43 1.59 -6.30 5.39
C LEU A 43 1.36 -6.16 3.89
N ARG A 44 2.37 -5.66 3.18
CA ARG A 44 2.33 -5.37 1.74
C ARG A 44 3.39 -6.16 0.98
N THR A 45 3.02 -6.58 -0.23
CA THR A 45 3.91 -7.13 -1.24
C THR A 45 4.11 -6.13 -2.39
N TYR A 46 5.18 -6.33 -3.16
CA TYR A 46 5.56 -5.49 -4.31
C TYR A 46 5.66 -6.29 -5.61
N GLU A 47 5.17 -7.53 -5.58
CA GLU A 47 5.11 -8.40 -6.74
C GLU A 47 3.93 -9.36 -6.54
N ALA A 48 3.11 -9.49 -7.59
CA ALA A 48 2.04 -10.46 -7.63
C ALA A 48 2.64 -11.87 -7.63
N ARG A 49 2.25 -12.68 -6.65
CA ARG A 49 2.64 -14.08 -6.55
C ARG A 49 1.56 -14.83 -5.78
N PRO A 50 0.83 -15.77 -6.41
CA PRO A 50 -0.19 -16.57 -5.75
C PRO A 50 0.36 -17.27 -4.50
N ILE A 51 -0.30 -17.05 -3.36
CA ILE A 51 0.04 -17.67 -2.08
C ILE A 51 -1.13 -18.56 -1.67
N LYS A 52 -0.81 -19.81 -1.34
CA LYS A 52 -1.76 -20.80 -0.84
C LYS A 52 -1.91 -20.76 0.66
N GLN A 53 -0.82 -20.61 1.39
CA GLN A 53 -0.83 -20.56 2.85
C GLN A 53 0.42 -19.85 3.36
N GLY A 54 0.39 -19.40 4.60
CA GLY A 54 1.52 -18.74 5.21
C GLY A 54 1.38 -18.57 6.70
N GLN A 55 2.51 -18.20 7.30
CA GLN A 55 2.61 -17.70 8.66
C GLN A 55 3.45 -16.43 8.62
N VAL A 56 2.99 -15.37 9.29
CA VAL A 56 3.76 -14.14 9.46
C VAL A 56 3.85 -13.84 10.95
N CYS A 57 5.08 -13.77 11.45
CA CYS A 57 5.37 -13.46 12.85
C CYS A 57 5.87 -12.02 12.94
N LEU A 58 5.12 -11.17 13.64
CA LEU A 58 5.45 -9.78 13.92
C LEU A 58 5.95 -9.67 15.34
N ILE A 59 7.07 -8.98 15.53
CA ILE A 59 7.65 -8.69 16.85
C ILE A 59 7.68 -7.18 17.04
N ALA A 60 7.00 -6.70 18.08
CA ALA A 60 6.99 -5.29 18.45
C ALA A 60 8.04 -4.99 19.51
N CYS A 61 8.86 -3.98 19.24
CA CYS A 61 9.92 -3.49 20.10
C CYS A 61 9.75 -1.97 20.29
N LEU A 62 9.77 -1.51 21.54
CA LEU A 62 9.70 -0.09 21.85
C LEU A 62 11.12 0.50 21.87
N THR A 63 11.50 1.27 20.84
CA THR A 63 12.87 1.78 20.68
C THR A 63 13.13 3.11 21.39
N GLN A 64 12.09 3.93 21.61
CA GLN A 64 12.23 5.21 22.30
C GLN A 64 11.11 5.40 23.32
N THR A 65 11.48 5.38 24.60
CA THR A 65 10.61 5.84 25.68
C THR A 65 11.19 7.08 26.32
N HIS A 66 10.36 8.10 26.48
CA HIS A 66 10.60 9.20 27.40
C HIS A 66 10.44 8.72 28.86
N GLY A 67 11.18 7.68 29.25
CA GLY A 67 11.20 7.14 30.62
C GLY A 67 10.03 6.22 31.02
N THR A 68 9.08 5.93 30.12
CA THR A 68 8.01 4.97 30.39
C THR A 68 8.50 3.54 30.17
N GLN A 69 8.35 2.68 31.18
CA GLN A 69 8.41 1.23 31.01
C GLN A 69 6.99 0.72 30.75
N GLY A 70 6.77 0.04 29.63
CA GLY A 70 5.46 -0.50 29.29
C GLY A 70 5.51 -1.27 27.97
N LEU A 71 4.60 -2.22 27.84
CA LEU A 71 4.36 -2.92 26.59
C LEU A 71 3.60 -2.00 25.62
N PRO A 72 3.91 -2.01 24.31
CA PRO A 72 3.29 -1.07 23.38
C PRO A 72 1.81 -1.34 23.08
N PHE A 73 1.38 -2.59 23.19
CA PHE A 73 0.02 -3.00 22.86
C PHE A 73 -0.64 -3.75 24.03
N ASP A 74 -1.94 -3.56 24.21
CA ASP A 74 -2.70 -4.23 25.26
C ASP A 74 -3.35 -5.53 24.74
N ALA A 75 -3.79 -5.55 23.49
CA ALA A 75 -4.49 -6.69 22.90
C ALA A 75 -4.36 -6.76 21.36
N LEU A 76 -4.58 -7.96 20.82
CA LEU A 76 -4.94 -8.18 19.41
C LEU A 76 -6.46 -8.08 19.28
N GLN A 77 -6.91 -7.19 18.39
CA GLN A 77 -8.33 -6.94 18.15
C GLN A 77 -8.85 -7.72 16.95
N ASP A 78 -8.07 -7.74 15.85
CA ASP A 78 -8.49 -8.39 14.62
C ASP A 78 -7.28 -8.76 13.73
N ALA A 79 -7.48 -9.65 12.77
CA ALA A 79 -6.55 -9.90 11.69
C ALA A 79 -7.28 -10.34 10.42
N VAL A 80 -6.87 -9.78 9.28
CA VAL A 80 -7.48 -10.03 7.99
C VAL A 80 -6.42 -10.38 6.95
N VAL A 81 -6.76 -11.30 6.06
CA VAL A 81 -5.93 -11.69 4.91
C VAL A 81 -6.81 -11.69 3.69
N TRP A 82 -6.42 -10.96 2.65
CA TRP A 82 -7.22 -10.84 1.44
C TRP A 82 -6.88 -11.92 0.42
N SER A 83 -7.91 -12.54 -0.17
CA SER A 83 -7.80 -13.28 -1.42
C SER A 83 -8.81 -12.79 -2.45
N GLU A 84 -8.49 -13.01 -3.73
CA GLU A 84 -9.36 -12.64 -4.86
C GLU A 84 -10.77 -13.26 -4.77
N LEU A 85 -10.89 -14.45 -4.18
CA LEU A 85 -12.15 -15.20 -4.10
C LEU A 85 -12.77 -15.18 -2.69
N ASP A 86 -12.23 -14.37 -1.77
CA ASP A 86 -12.69 -14.28 -0.37
C ASP A 86 -12.82 -15.67 0.31
N ASP A 87 -11.80 -16.50 0.09
CA ASP A 87 -11.77 -17.91 0.51
C ASP A 87 -10.69 -18.22 1.55
N VAL A 88 -10.12 -17.17 2.16
CA VAL A 88 -9.07 -17.33 3.18
C VAL A 88 -9.68 -17.78 4.50
N THR A 89 -9.06 -18.78 5.12
CA THR A 89 -9.17 -19.00 6.56
C THR A 89 -7.93 -18.43 7.22
N ALA A 90 -8.09 -17.48 8.14
CA ALA A 90 -7.00 -16.86 8.88
C ALA A 90 -7.25 -16.94 10.39
N SER A 91 -6.17 -17.02 11.14
CA SER A 91 -6.18 -16.91 12.60
C SER A 91 -4.96 -16.13 13.04
N ALA A 92 -5.10 -15.34 14.10
CA ALA A 92 -3.98 -14.64 14.70
C ALA A 92 -3.94 -14.89 16.22
N THR A 93 -2.74 -15.04 16.76
CA THR A 93 -2.47 -15.09 18.19
C THR A 93 -1.58 -13.93 18.59
N PHE A 94 -1.67 -13.55 19.86
CA PHE A 94 -0.89 -12.46 20.42
C PHE A 94 -0.38 -12.85 21.80
N GLU A 95 0.93 -12.78 21.96
CA GLU A 95 1.64 -13.20 23.16
C GLU A 95 2.59 -12.09 23.61
N SER A 96 2.85 -12.05 24.92
CA SER A 96 3.80 -11.12 25.52
C SER A 96 4.58 -11.83 26.61
N ASP A 97 5.91 -11.70 26.58
CA ASP A 97 6.79 -12.20 27.63
C ASP A 97 7.14 -11.12 28.68
N GLY A 98 6.54 -9.93 28.56
CA GLY A 98 6.78 -8.78 29.43
C GLY A 98 7.83 -7.80 28.92
N GLN A 99 8.54 -8.12 27.84
CA GLN A 99 9.44 -7.20 27.14
C GLN A 99 9.20 -7.16 25.64
N ILE A 100 8.84 -8.32 25.07
CA ILE A 100 8.60 -8.55 23.66
C ILE A 100 7.15 -8.92 23.49
N GLN A 101 6.50 -8.32 22.49
CA GLN A 101 5.17 -8.72 22.07
C GLN A 101 5.22 -9.31 20.67
N THR A 102 4.58 -10.46 20.53
CA THR A 102 4.60 -11.23 19.30
C THR A 102 3.17 -11.45 18.82
N ALA A 103 2.89 -11.06 17.58
CA ALA A 103 1.66 -11.43 16.89
C ALA A 103 1.99 -12.46 15.81
N ILE A 104 1.31 -13.60 15.80
CA ILE A 104 1.48 -14.64 14.79
C ILE A 104 0.20 -14.74 13.99
N LEU A 105 0.28 -14.43 12.69
CA LEU A 105 -0.81 -14.57 11.73
C LEU A 105 -0.59 -15.83 10.91
N GLU A 106 -1.52 -16.77 10.96
CA GLU A 106 -1.56 -17.98 10.13
C GLU A 106 -2.75 -17.92 9.17
N PHE A 107 -2.56 -18.39 7.94
CA PHE A 107 -3.64 -18.41 6.97
C PHE A 107 -3.49 -19.48 5.90
N ALA A 108 -4.63 -19.84 5.27
CA ALA A 108 -4.70 -20.70 4.10
C ALA A 108 -5.84 -20.25 3.15
N SER A 109 -5.59 -20.31 1.85
CA SER A 109 -6.54 -20.05 0.75
C SER A 109 -6.59 -21.28 -0.17
N PRO A 110 -7.72 -22.00 -0.25
CA PRO A 110 -7.89 -23.13 -1.15
C PRO A 110 -7.60 -22.81 -2.62
N SER A 111 -7.96 -21.61 -3.08
CA SER A 111 -7.74 -21.15 -4.46
C SER A 111 -6.33 -20.60 -4.73
N SER A 112 -5.49 -20.50 -3.70
CA SER A 112 -4.23 -19.75 -3.76
C SER A 112 -4.44 -18.32 -4.27
N GLY A 113 -5.51 -17.69 -3.77
CA GLY A 113 -5.97 -16.38 -4.20
C GLY A 113 -5.28 -15.21 -3.48
N VAL A 114 -4.48 -15.49 -2.45
CA VAL A 114 -3.73 -14.46 -1.71
C VAL A 114 -2.61 -13.92 -2.59
N ASN A 115 -2.43 -12.60 -2.61
CA ASN A 115 -1.37 -11.91 -3.36
C ASN A 115 -1.35 -12.18 -4.88
N ARG A 116 -2.51 -12.37 -5.51
CA ARG A 116 -2.61 -12.41 -7.00
C ARG A 116 -2.39 -11.06 -7.66
N SER A 117 -2.47 -9.99 -6.89
CA SER A 117 -2.06 -8.64 -7.23
C SER A 117 -1.16 -8.13 -6.11
N ASP A 118 -0.18 -7.29 -6.44
CA ASP A 118 0.66 -6.62 -5.44
C ASP A 118 -0.18 -5.65 -4.58
N GLY A 119 0.40 -5.14 -3.49
CA GLY A 119 -0.30 -4.28 -2.53
C GLY A 119 -0.58 -4.96 -1.19
N PRO A 120 -1.57 -4.48 -0.42
CA PRO A 120 -1.94 -5.08 0.86
C PRO A 120 -2.28 -6.57 0.71
N MET A 121 -1.62 -7.39 1.51
CA MET A 121 -1.83 -8.84 1.56
C MET A 121 -2.58 -9.24 2.83
N ALA A 122 -2.22 -8.62 3.96
CA ALA A 122 -2.83 -8.87 5.25
C ALA A 122 -2.75 -7.63 6.15
N ALA A 123 -3.59 -7.57 7.18
CA ALA A 123 -3.46 -6.61 8.25
C ALA A 123 -3.71 -7.25 9.61
N VAL A 124 -3.06 -6.71 10.63
CA VAL A 124 -3.23 -7.07 12.04
C VAL A 124 -3.61 -5.80 12.80
N VAL A 125 -4.71 -5.84 13.54
CA VAL A 125 -5.22 -4.71 14.31
C VAL A 125 -4.90 -4.94 15.78
N LEU A 126 -4.10 -4.06 16.36
CA LEU A 126 -3.67 -4.11 17.76
C LEU A 126 -4.22 -2.91 18.53
N GLU A 127 -4.59 -3.12 19.79
CA GLU A 127 -4.92 -2.04 20.72
C GLU A 127 -3.64 -1.44 21.28
N ILE A 128 -3.39 -0.15 21.02
CA ILE A 128 -2.25 0.58 21.57
C ILE A 128 -2.48 0.82 23.04
N SER A 129 -1.48 0.56 23.88
CA SER A 129 -1.58 0.83 25.31
C SER A 129 -1.95 2.30 25.59
N PRO A 130 -2.95 2.59 26.44
CA PRO A 130 -3.36 3.96 26.77
C PRO A 130 -2.30 4.75 27.53
N ASN A 131 -1.27 4.06 28.06
CA ASN A 131 -0.18 4.66 28.81
C ASN A 131 1.00 5.10 27.92
N LEU A 132 0.95 4.83 26.61
CA LEU A 132 1.99 5.29 25.70
C LEU A 132 1.88 6.80 25.48
N PRO A 133 2.98 7.56 25.68
CA PRO A 133 2.96 8.99 25.43
C PRO A 133 2.93 9.28 23.92
N PRO A 134 2.27 10.37 23.50
CA PRO A 134 2.43 10.90 22.14
C PRO A 134 3.90 11.14 21.79
N GLY A 135 4.28 10.84 20.56
CA GLY A 135 5.65 10.88 20.05
C GLY A 135 6.44 9.59 20.22
N SER A 136 5.91 8.60 20.95
CA SER A 136 6.51 7.26 21.00
C SER A 136 6.55 6.62 19.61
N VAL A 137 7.65 5.90 19.34
CA VAL A 137 7.82 5.10 18.12
C VAL A 137 7.96 3.64 18.52
N ILE A 138 7.14 2.79 17.92
CA ILE A 138 7.16 1.34 18.09
C ILE A 138 7.73 0.75 16.81
N GLU A 139 8.89 0.12 16.89
CA GLU A 139 9.42 -0.65 15.78
C GLU A 139 8.74 -2.01 15.74
N VAL A 140 8.31 -2.43 14.55
CA VAL A 140 7.74 -3.75 14.35
C VAL A 140 8.54 -4.46 13.27
N VAL A 141 9.17 -5.56 13.66
CA VAL A 141 9.99 -6.37 12.78
C VAL A 141 9.27 -7.67 12.43
N LEU A 142 9.59 -8.21 11.26
CA LEU A 142 9.09 -9.51 10.82
C LEU A 142 10.15 -10.56 11.17
N ASP A 143 9.78 -11.59 11.92
CA ASP A 143 10.71 -12.63 12.34
C ASP A 143 11.02 -13.60 11.19
N PRO A 144 12.25 -13.65 10.66
CA PRO A 144 12.61 -14.55 9.55
C PRO A 144 12.59 -16.02 9.93
N ALA A 145 12.73 -16.38 11.21
CA ALA A 145 12.71 -17.78 11.65
C ALA A 145 11.29 -18.34 11.69
N ASN A 146 10.31 -17.48 11.98
CA ASN A 146 8.90 -17.85 12.19
C ASN A 146 7.95 -17.28 11.12
N SER A 147 8.48 -16.70 10.04
CA SER A 147 7.68 -16.22 8.90
C SER A 147 7.96 -17.01 7.64
N PHE A 148 6.89 -17.44 6.95
CA PHE A 148 7.00 -18.13 5.68
C PHE A 148 5.73 -18.02 4.85
N LEU A 149 5.90 -18.11 3.53
CA LEU A 149 4.80 -18.22 2.58
C LEU A 149 5.00 -19.46 1.70
N VAL A 150 3.90 -20.05 1.28
CA VAL A 150 3.86 -21.24 0.42
C VAL A 150 3.01 -20.92 -0.81
N ASP A 151 3.52 -21.22 -2.00
CA ASP A 151 2.81 -21.02 -3.26
C ASP A 151 1.75 -22.09 -3.55
N ASP A 152 1.08 -21.96 -4.69
CA ASP A 152 0.04 -22.88 -5.17
C ASP A 152 0.55 -24.32 -5.40
N GLN A 153 1.86 -24.49 -5.60
CA GLN A 153 2.53 -25.79 -5.77
C GLN A 153 3.04 -26.39 -4.45
N GLY A 154 2.79 -25.73 -3.32
CA GLY A 154 3.27 -26.19 -2.02
C GLY A 154 4.75 -25.89 -1.77
N GLN A 155 5.40 -25.07 -2.60
CA GLN A 155 6.79 -24.69 -2.45
C GLN A 155 6.93 -23.45 -1.58
N ARG A 156 8.01 -23.40 -0.79
CA ARG A 156 8.34 -22.21 0.02
C ARG A 156 8.76 -21.07 -0.90
N ILE A 157 8.16 -19.90 -0.69
CA ILE A 157 8.53 -18.66 -1.36
C ILE A 157 9.69 -18.03 -0.58
N PRO A 158 10.87 -17.78 -1.19
CA PRO A 158 11.93 -17.03 -0.53
C PRO A 158 11.44 -15.61 -0.21
N LEU A 159 11.61 -15.16 1.05
CA LEU A 159 11.12 -13.87 1.49
C LEU A 159 12.26 -12.86 1.71
N ARG A 160 12.00 -11.61 1.34
CA ARG A 160 12.77 -10.44 1.77
C ARG A 160 11.90 -9.64 2.73
N LEU A 161 12.18 -9.79 4.02
CA LEU A 161 11.37 -9.18 5.07
C LEU A 161 11.83 -7.74 5.34
N ARG A 162 10.88 -6.83 5.49
CA ARG A 162 11.12 -5.45 5.90
C ARG A 162 10.13 -5.08 7.01
N GLY A 163 10.66 -4.71 8.17
CA GLY A 163 9.85 -4.14 9.26
C GLY A 163 9.30 -2.76 8.90
N GLY A 164 8.50 -2.23 9.81
CA GLY A 164 7.94 -0.88 9.76
C GLY A 164 7.93 -0.26 11.15
N SER A 165 7.37 0.94 11.24
CA SER A 165 7.26 1.70 12.48
C SER A 165 5.85 2.23 12.68
N LEU A 166 5.41 2.26 13.93
CA LEU A 166 4.15 2.87 14.33
C LEU A 166 4.45 4.09 15.20
N THR A 167 3.98 5.26 14.79
CA THR A 167 4.10 6.48 15.60
C THR A 167 2.83 6.71 16.40
N VAL A 168 2.98 6.93 17.71
CA VAL A 168 1.87 7.29 18.60
C VAL A 168 1.62 8.79 18.50
N LEU A 169 0.48 9.18 17.96
CA LEU A 169 0.07 10.58 17.82
C LEU A 169 -0.57 11.10 19.11
N ALA A 170 -0.68 12.44 19.21
CA ALA A 170 -1.50 13.05 20.25
C ALA A 170 -2.99 12.71 20.00
N PRO A 171 -3.83 12.58 21.04
CA PRO A 171 -5.24 12.20 20.87
C PRO A 171 -6.02 13.10 19.92
N ASP A 172 -5.68 14.39 19.86
CA ASP A 172 -6.29 15.42 19.02
C ASP A 172 -5.50 15.76 17.75
N ALA A 173 -4.41 15.03 17.46
CA ALA A 173 -3.63 15.25 16.25
C ALA A 173 -4.51 15.10 15.00
N PRO A 174 -4.39 15.97 13.99
CA PRO A 174 -5.11 15.80 12.74
C PRO A 174 -4.69 14.50 12.01
N LEU A 175 -5.61 13.95 11.22
CA LEU A 175 -5.34 12.82 10.33
C LEU A 175 -4.30 13.21 9.28
N ARG A 176 -3.23 12.42 9.14
CA ARG A 176 -2.25 12.64 8.09
C ARG A 176 -2.76 12.08 6.77
N LEU A 177 -2.81 12.94 5.76
CA LEU A 177 -3.22 12.60 4.41
C LEU A 177 -2.13 13.06 3.44
N ALA A 178 -1.51 12.12 2.74
CA ALA A 178 -0.39 12.39 1.86
C ALA A 178 -0.76 12.19 0.40
N ALA A 179 -0.23 13.04 -0.47
CA ALA A 179 -0.05 12.68 -1.86
C ALA A 179 1.22 11.82 -1.99
N GLU A 180 1.09 10.64 -2.56
CA GLU A 180 2.22 9.76 -2.87
C GLU A 180 2.69 10.02 -4.30
N GLY A 181 4.02 10.13 -4.47
CA GLY A 181 4.68 10.24 -5.76
C GLY A 181 5.59 9.04 -6.02
N ASP A 182 6.14 8.99 -7.24
CA ASP A 182 6.86 7.83 -7.75
C ASP A 182 8.26 8.21 -8.26
N ASP A 183 9.13 7.21 -8.43
CA ASP A 183 10.35 7.31 -9.22
C ASP A 183 10.07 6.70 -10.60
N VAL A 184 9.92 7.54 -11.62
CA VAL A 184 9.41 7.13 -12.94
C VAL A 184 10.44 7.37 -14.04
N VAL A 185 10.52 6.45 -15.01
CA VAL A 185 11.27 6.68 -16.24
C VAL A 185 10.42 7.55 -17.18
N PRO A 186 10.97 8.61 -17.82
CA PRO A 186 10.20 9.43 -18.76
C PRO A 186 9.46 8.60 -19.82
N GLY A 187 8.16 8.84 -19.97
CA GLY A 187 7.28 8.11 -20.90
C GLY A 187 6.62 6.86 -20.32
N ALA A 188 7.06 6.37 -19.15
CA ALA A 188 6.35 5.35 -18.41
C ALA A 188 5.17 5.95 -17.61
N PRO A 189 4.11 5.19 -17.33
CA PRO A 189 3.08 5.64 -16.40
C PRO A 189 3.67 5.78 -15.00
N ALA A 190 3.43 6.92 -14.35
CA ALA A 190 3.72 7.12 -12.93
C ALA A 190 2.56 6.61 -12.08
N LEU A 191 2.87 5.96 -10.95
CA LEU A 191 1.85 5.53 -9.99
C LEU A 191 1.82 6.50 -8.80
N LEU A 192 0.76 7.29 -8.72
CA LEU A 192 0.54 8.24 -7.64
C LEU A 192 -0.58 7.73 -6.74
N GLY A 193 -0.69 8.29 -5.55
CA GLY A 193 -1.73 7.87 -4.61
C GLY A 193 -2.16 8.95 -3.64
N VAL A 194 -3.30 8.71 -2.99
CA VAL A 194 -3.69 9.42 -1.77
C VAL A 194 -3.65 8.43 -0.62
N VAL A 195 -2.81 8.73 0.37
CA VAL A 195 -2.38 7.79 1.41
C VAL A 195 -2.73 8.31 2.79
N THR A 196 -3.25 7.43 3.63
CA THR A 196 -3.40 7.63 5.08
C THR A 196 -2.39 6.78 5.85
N SER A 197 -1.98 7.24 7.03
CA SER A 197 -1.13 6.48 7.95
C SER A 197 -1.90 5.81 9.08
N GLU A 198 -3.16 6.19 9.33
CA GLU A 198 -4.05 5.54 10.30
C GLU A 198 -5.33 5.07 9.60
N ALA A 199 -5.90 3.96 10.09
CA ALA A 199 -7.21 3.49 9.67
C ALA A 199 -8.29 4.41 10.24
N LEU A 200 -9.18 4.89 9.37
CA LEU A 200 -10.36 5.66 9.77
C LEU A 200 -11.45 5.40 8.74
N GLY A 201 -12.55 4.77 9.16
CA GLY A 201 -13.70 4.57 8.30
C GLY A 201 -14.27 5.91 7.81
N LEU A 202 -14.39 6.08 6.51
CA LEU A 202 -14.86 7.30 5.86
C LEU A 202 -16.23 7.06 5.23
N SER A 203 -17.17 7.98 5.47
CA SER A 203 -18.45 7.97 4.76
C SER A 203 -18.38 8.66 3.40
N SER A 204 -17.50 9.65 3.27
CA SER A 204 -17.24 10.33 1.99
C SER A 204 -15.90 11.05 2.00
N ALA A 205 -15.42 11.38 0.80
CA ALA A 205 -14.23 12.19 0.61
C ALA A 205 -14.34 13.05 -0.66
N GLU A 206 -13.86 14.29 -0.60
CA GLU A 206 -13.56 15.13 -1.76
C GLU A 206 -12.05 15.41 -1.76
N LEU A 207 -11.36 14.99 -2.83
CA LEU A 207 -9.90 15.05 -2.94
C LEU A 207 -9.54 15.91 -4.16
N ASP A 208 -8.94 17.08 -3.93
CA ASP A 208 -8.47 17.98 -4.99
C ASP A 208 -6.96 17.85 -5.14
N PHE A 209 -6.54 17.00 -6.06
CA PHE A 209 -5.16 16.61 -6.27
C PHE A 209 -4.56 17.40 -7.44
N ARG A 210 -3.33 17.91 -7.27
CA ARG A 210 -2.64 18.76 -8.25
C ARG A 210 -1.29 18.20 -8.64
N TYR A 211 -0.99 18.36 -9.92
CA TYR A 211 0.28 17.99 -10.54
C TYR A 211 0.64 18.99 -11.65
N ASP A 212 1.90 19.03 -12.05
CA ASP A 212 2.34 19.84 -13.20
C ASP A 212 1.84 19.20 -14.52
N PRO A 213 0.92 19.83 -15.27
CA PRO A 213 0.45 19.25 -16.53
C PRO A 213 1.54 19.11 -17.59
N ALA A 214 2.68 19.82 -17.47
CA ALA A 214 3.78 19.72 -18.44
C ALA A 214 4.50 18.36 -18.41
N VAL A 215 4.40 17.62 -17.30
CA VAL A 215 5.03 16.29 -17.18
C VAL A 215 4.14 15.16 -17.69
N ALA A 216 2.86 15.45 -17.97
CA ALA A 216 1.88 14.45 -18.42
C ALA A 216 1.82 14.35 -19.95
N SER A 217 1.52 13.16 -20.46
CA SER A 217 1.26 12.89 -21.88
C SER A 217 -0.19 12.59 -22.20
N GLY A 218 -1.05 12.50 -21.19
CA GLY A 218 -2.47 12.18 -21.34
C GLY A 218 -3.26 12.34 -20.04
N PRO A 219 -4.58 12.07 -20.07
CA PRO A 219 -5.41 12.10 -18.88
C PRO A 219 -5.00 10.98 -17.90
N PRO A 220 -5.00 11.24 -16.59
CA PRO A 220 -4.76 10.20 -15.59
C PRO A 220 -5.92 9.21 -15.51
N GLN A 221 -5.63 8.00 -15.07
CA GLN A 221 -6.63 7.01 -14.66
C GLN A 221 -6.68 6.96 -13.15
N VAL A 222 -7.88 6.97 -12.58
CA VAL A 222 -8.09 6.98 -11.13
C VAL A 222 -8.89 5.75 -10.76
N THR A 223 -8.40 4.98 -9.80
CA THR A 223 -9.01 3.74 -9.34
C THR A 223 -8.99 3.63 -7.82
N LEU A 224 -9.92 2.86 -7.28
CA LEU A 224 -9.91 2.43 -5.89
C LEU A 224 -9.39 1.00 -5.80
N ASP A 225 -8.65 0.71 -4.74
CA ASP A 225 -8.30 -0.66 -4.39
C ASP A 225 -9.33 -1.16 -3.37
N PRO A 226 -10.13 -2.19 -3.71
CA PRO A 226 -11.25 -2.66 -2.88
C PRO A 226 -10.80 -3.21 -1.52
N ARG A 227 -9.50 -3.50 -1.34
CA ARG A 227 -8.95 -3.91 -0.05
C ARG A 227 -9.02 -2.78 0.98
N TYR A 228 -9.00 -1.52 0.56
CA TYR A 228 -9.16 -0.36 1.43
C TYR A 228 -10.63 0.02 1.69
N GLY A 229 -11.58 -0.81 1.28
CA GLY A 229 -13.01 -0.57 1.45
C GLY A 229 -13.76 -0.32 0.15
N GLN A 230 -15.05 -0.04 0.28
CA GLN A 230 -15.96 0.14 -0.84
C GLN A 230 -16.43 1.60 -0.92
N ALA A 231 -16.38 2.18 -2.11
CA ALA A 231 -16.96 3.49 -2.39
C ALA A 231 -17.35 3.60 -3.86
N THR A 232 -18.32 4.45 -4.16
CA THR A 232 -18.48 4.96 -5.52
C THR A 232 -17.47 6.07 -5.77
N LEU A 233 -16.99 6.18 -7.00
CA LEU A 233 -15.95 7.13 -7.40
C LEU A 233 -16.46 7.97 -8.58
N ASP A 234 -16.52 9.29 -8.37
CA ASP A 234 -16.73 10.30 -9.40
C ASP A 234 -15.43 11.11 -9.59
N VAL A 235 -15.02 11.33 -10.83
CA VAL A 235 -13.74 11.98 -11.14
C VAL A 235 -13.92 13.05 -12.20
N ASP A 236 -13.55 14.28 -11.85
CA ASP A 236 -13.47 15.41 -12.78
C ASP A 236 -12.01 15.68 -13.17
N LEU A 237 -11.73 15.49 -14.46
CA LEU A 237 -10.44 15.71 -15.12
C LEU A 237 -10.51 16.87 -16.14
N SER A 238 -11.52 17.73 -16.07
CA SER A 238 -11.77 18.80 -17.05
C SER A 238 -10.71 19.90 -17.04
N VAL A 239 -9.94 20.03 -15.95
CA VAL A 239 -8.88 21.02 -15.78
C VAL A 239 -7.52 20.33 -15.82
N PRO A 240 -6.65 20.62 -16.81
CA PRO A 240 -5.29 20.06 -16.85
C PRO A 240 -4.50 20.33 -15.56
N GLY A 241 -3.81 19.31 -15.06
CA GLY A 241 -3.04 19.43 -13.81
C GLY A 241 -3.88 19.33 -12.54
N ARG A 242 -5.17 19.00 -12.65
CA ARG A 242 -6.08 18.80 -11.52
C ARG A 242 -6.85 17.49 -11.68
N ILE A 243 -6.99 16.79 -10.56
CA ILE A 243 -7.90 15.65 -10.41
C ILE A 243 -8.80 15.98 -9.22
N LEU A 244 -10.10 16.12 -9.46
CA LEU A 244 -11.07 16.22 -8.38
C LEU A 244 -11.81 14.89 -8.26
N ALA A 245 -11.48 14.11 -7.24
CA ALA A 245 -12.10 12.83 -6.97
C ALA A 245 -13.10 12.97 -5.81
N ARG A 246 -14.33 12.48 -6.02
CA ARG A 246 -15.36 12.40 -4.99
C ARG A 246 -15.69 10.94 -4.72
N LEU A 247 -15.64 10.57 -3.45
CA LEU A 247 -15.90 9.23 -2.97
C LEU A 247 -17.13 9.25 -2.07
N ASP A 248 -18.03 8.30 -2.27
CA ASP A 248 -19.21 8.08 -1.43
C ASP A 248 -19.23 6.63 -0.96
N SER A 249 -19.16 6.43 0.35
CA SER A 249 -19.08 5.16 1.06
C SER A 249 -20.09 5.19 2.21
N PRO A 250 -21.39 5.09 1.94
CA PRO A 250 -22.44 5.33 2.95
C PRO A 250 -22.40 4.36 4.14
N ASP A 251 -21.69 3.23 4.02
CA ASP A 251 -21.47 2.26 5.09
C ASP A 251 -20.21 2.54 5.94
N GLY A 252 -19.43 3.57 5.59
CA GLY A 252 -18.21 3.93 6.31
C GLY A 252 -17.05 2.98 6.08
N SER A 253 -17.13 2.09 5.08
CA SER A 253 -16.15 1.02 4.88
C SER A 253 -14.85 1.47 4.21
N LEU A 254 -14.84 2.66 3.60
CA LEU A 254 -13.66 3.24 2.96
C LEU A 254 -12.58 3.60 4.01
N ASN A 255 -11.31 3.36 3.69
CA ASN A 255 -10.13 3.70 4.49
C ASN A 255 -10.09 3.01 5.87
N THR A 256 -10.62 1.79 5.97
CA THR A 256 -10.49 0.92 7.15
C THR A 256 -9.08 0.34 7.32
N LEU A 257 -8.17 0.61 6.37
CA LEU A 257 -6.75 0.28 6.42
C LEU A 257 -5.92 1.52 6.07
N PRO A 258 -4.76 1.71 6.71
CA PRO A 258 -3.81 2.73 6.28
C PRO A 258 -3.14 2.32 4.96
N GLY A 259 -2.94 3.31 4.09
CA GLY A 259 -2.28 3.15 2.79
C GLY A 259 -2.99 3.91 1.68
N ALA A 260 -2.66 3.55 0.43
CA ALA A 260 -3.14 4.21 -0.77
C ALA A 260 -4.56 3.77 -1.15
N PHE A 261 -5.58 4.40 -0.57
CA PHE A 261 -6.98 4.05 -0.87
C PHE A 261 -7.46 4.60 -2.23
N LEU A 262 -6.80 5.65 -2.74
CA LEU A 262 -6.98 6.15 -4.11
C LEU A 262 -5.67 5.98 -4.87
N SER A 263 -5.72 5.30 -6.02
CA SER A 263 -4.58 5.12 -6.93
C SER A 263 -4.78 5.94 -8.20
N ILE A 264 -3.72 6.58 -8.67
CA ILE A 264 -3.73 7.43 -9.86
C ILE A 264 -2.59 6.98 -10.78
N SER A 265 -2.92 6.43 -11.95
CA SER A 265 -1.94 6.18 -13.01
C SER A 265 -1.87 7.40 -13.92
N LEU A 266 -0.73 8.10 -13.90
CA LEU A 266 -0.50 9.28 -14.72
C LEU A 266 0.42 8.93 -15.90
N PRO A 267 -0.07 8.93 -17.16
CA PRO A 267 0.80 8.82 -18.32
C PRO A 267 1.78 10.00 -18.34
N THR A 268 3.09 9.73 -18.25
CA THR A 268 4.10 10.79 -18.27
C THR A 268 4.63 11.04 -19.69
N SER A 269 5.18 12.23 -19.92
CA SER A 269 5.77 12.59 -21.20
C SER A 269 7.19 12.02 -21.34
N PRO A 270 7.54 11.38 -22.47
CA PRO A 270 8.90 10.91 -22.73
C PRO A 270 9.90 12.07 -22.90
N GLY A 271 9.41 13.30 -23.10
CA GLY A 271 10.23 14.50 -23.23
C GLY A 271 10.67 15.11 -21.90
N VAL A 272 10.21 14.58 -20.75
CA VAL A 272 10.63 15.08 -19.44
C VAL A 272 12.09 14.70 -19.19
N PRO A 273 12.99 15.65 -18.89
CA PRO A 273 14.37 15.33 -18.61
C PRO A 273 14.52 14.47 -17.33
N PRO A 274 15.35 13.41 -17.34
CA PRO A 274 15.77 12.74 -16.11
C PRO A 274 16.38 13.75 -15.11
N GLY A 275 16.11 13.55 -13.83
CA GLY A 275 16.43 14.47 -12.74
C GLY A 275 15.36 15.53 -12.46
N THR A 276 14.34 15.66 -13.32
CA THR A 276 13.19 16.53 -13.05
C THR A 276 12.43 16.04 -11.82
N ARG A 277 12.02 16.97 -10.96
CA ARG A 277 11.17 16.71 -9.79
C ARG A 277 9.92 17.58 -9.91
N ALA A 278 8.75 16.94 -9.92
CA ALA A 278 7.46 17.63 -9.96
C ALA A 278 6.73 17.42 -8.64
N ALA A 279 6.29 18.51 -8.02
CA ALA A 279 5.50 18.45 -6.80
C ALA A 279 4.11 17.90 -7.09
N ILE A 280 3.59 17.13 -6.14
CA ILE A 280 2.25 16.60 -6.14
C ILE A 280 1.62 16.99 -4.81
N ARG A 281 0.41 17.54 -4.84
CA ARG A 281 -0.22 18.05 -3.61
C ARG A 281 -1.72 17.88 -3.60
N LEU A 282 -2.27 17.88 -2.39
CA LEU A 282 -3.69 18.00 -2.12
C LEU A 282 -4.00 19.46 -1.78
N GLU A 283 -5.02 20.05 -2.41
CA GLU A 283 -5.41 21.44 -2.16
C GLU A 283 -6.19 21.55 -0.84
N PRO A 284 -5.67 22.25 0.18
CA PRO A 284 -6.28 22.27 1.51
C PRO A 284 -7.68 22.86 1.56
N ALA A 285 -8.00 23.80 0.65
CA ALA A 285 -9.28 24.50 0.65
C ALA A 285 -10.45 23.64 0.12
N THR A 286 -10.14 22.59 -0.64
CA THR A 286 -11.14 21.74 -1.31
C THR A 286 -11.10 20.31 -0.75
N THR A 287 -9.95 19.87 -0.23
CA THR A 287 -9.78 18.51 0.28
C THR A 287 -10.53 18.36 1.61
N LEU A 288 -11.47 17.42 1.64
CA LEU A 288 -12.34 17.14 2.78
C LEU A 288 -12.51 15.63 2.94
N LEU A 289 -12.34 15.13 4.16
CA LEU A 289 -12.74 13.79 4.53
C LEU A 289 -13.88 13.86 5.55
N VAL A 290 -14.85 12.97 5.43
CA VAL A 290 -15.95 12.82 6.39
C VAL A 290 -15.90 11.40 6.94
N ASP A 291 -15.83 11.27 8.26
CA ASP A 291 -15.78 9.97 8.94
C ASP A 291 -17.10 9.19 8.80
N ALA A 292 -17.09 7.93 9.22
CA ALA A 292 -18.27 7.07 9.22
C ALA A 292 -19.45 7.61 10.06
N ALA A 293 -19.20 8.53 11.01
CA ALA A 293 -20.23 9.18 11.81
C ALA A 293 -20.79 10.47 11.15
N GLY A 294 -20.25 10.89 10.01
CA GLY A 294 -20.67 12.08 9.29
C GLY A 294 -19.97 13.37 9.73
N ALA A 295 -18.90 13.29 10.52
CA ALA A 295 -18.13 14.44 10.97
C ALA A 295 -16.94 14.72 10.04
N ALA A 296 -16.65 16.00 9.80
CA ALA A 296 -15.47 16.41 9.05
C ALA A 296 -14.19 16.10 9.84
N VAL A 297 -13.22 15.48 9.18
CA VAL A 297 -11.96 15.07 9.80
C VAL A 297 -10.92 16.19 9.68
N PRO A 298 -10.27 16.63 10.76
CA PRO A 298 -9.15 17.55 10.69
C PRO A 298 -7.96 16.90 9.96
N LEU A 299 -7.39 17.59 8.97
CA LEU A 299 -6.33 17.03 8.10
C LEU A 299 -4.98 17.74 8.29
N SER A 300 -3.91 16.95 8.25
CA SER A 300 -2.54 17.41 8.03
C SER A 300 -2.09 16.89 6.67
N LEU A 301 -2.04 17.78 5.69
CA LEU A 301 -1.71 17.42 4.31
C LEU A 301 -0.20 17.34 4.09
N MET A 302 0.25 16.29 3.41
CA MET A 302 1.64 16.09 3.03
C MET A 302 1.78 16.06 1.51
N GLU A 303 2.77 16.80 1.01
CA GLU A 303 3.08 16.84 -0.42
C GLU A 303 3.95 15.63 -0.84
N GLY A 304 3.65 15.11 -2.02
CA GLY A 304 4.43 14.10 -2.70
C GLY A 304 5.36 14.72 -3.76
N VAL A 305 6.25 13.89 -4.29
CA VAL A 305 7.14 14.29 -5.38
C VAL A 305 7.23 13.18 -6.41
N LEU A 306 7.01 13.51 -7.67
CA LEU A 306 7.35 12.67 -8.81
C LEU A 306 8.78 12.97 -9.23
N THR A 307 9.65 11.97 -9.18
CA THR A 307 11.05 12.09 -9.61
C THR A 307 11.27 11.33 -10.90
N PHE A 308 11.78 12.01 -11.93
CA PHE A 308 12.10 11.37 -13.19
C PHE A 308 13.50 10.77 -13.12
N VAL A 309 13.63 9.45 -13.21
CA VAL A 309 14.91 8.75 -13.15
C VAL A 309 15.36 8.29 -14.53
N PRO A 310 16.66 8.15 -14.79
CA PRO A 310 17.14 7.55 -16.03
C PRO A 310 16.59 6.13 -16.19
N GLY A 311 16.14 5.78 -17.40
CA GLY A 311 15.79 4.39 -17.71
C GLY A 311 17.00 3.47 -17.56
N PRO A 312 16.77 2.15 -17.39
CA PRO A 312 17.86 1.20 -17.46
C PRO A 312 18.61 1.38 -18.79
N PRO A 313 19.95 1.35 -18.80
CA PRO A 313 20.72 1.51 -20.02
C PRO A 313 20.27 0.48 -21.07
N ILE A 314 19.87 0.98 -22.24
CA ILE A 314 19.33 0.16 -23.35
C ILE A 314 20.38 -0.84 -23.87
N PHE A 315 21.67 -0.57 -23.64
CA PHE A 315 22.80 -1.42 -24.03
C PHE A 315 23.42 -2.11 -22.81
N GLN A 316 22.72 -3.10 -22.22
CA GLN A 316 23.33 -4.10 -21.33
C GLN A 316 23.54 -5.46 -22.03
N ASP A 317 23.49 -5.51 -23.36
CA ASP A 317 23.79 -6.70 -24.16
C ASP A 317 25.31 -6.98 -24.31
N GLY A 318 26.15 -6.29 -23.54
CA GLY A 318 27.61 -6.48 -23.57
C GLY A 318 28.31 -5.83 -24.77
N PHE A 319 27.61 -5.04 -25.59
CA PHE A 319 28.20 -4.38 -26.75
C PHE A 319 29.29 -3.36 -26.38
N GLU A 320 29.22 -2.75 -25.19
CA GLU A 320 30.22 -1.78 -24.72
C GLU A 320 31.54 -2.40 -24.22
N THR A 321 31.64 -3.73 -24.12
CA THR A 321 32.94 -4.39 -23.92
C THR A 321 33.69 -4.66 -25.22
N GLY A 322 33.23 -4.08 -26.34
CA GLY A 322 33.84 -4.15 -27.66
C GLY A 322 35.37 -4.04 -27.64
N THR A 323 36.02 -5.19 -27.53
CA THR A 323 37.40 -5.38 -27.90
C THR A 323 37.47 -5.19 -29.41
N LEU A 324 37.90 -4.00 -29.83
CA LEU A 324 38.22 -3.66 -31.23
C LEU A 324 39.33 -4.55 -31.84
N SER A 325 39.80 -5.59 -31.15
CA SER A 325 40.78 -6.56 -31.64
C SER A 325 40.22 -7.57 -32.64
N ALA A 326 38.93 -7.55 -32.96
CA ALA A 326 38.31 -8.47 -33.92
C ALA A 326 38.19 -7.91 -35.36
N TRP A 327 38.68 -6.70 -35.66
CA TRP A 327 38.62 -6.08 -36.99
C TRP A 327 40.01 -5.86 -37.64
N SER A 328 40.95 -6.77 -37.37
CA SER A 328 42.17 -6.89 -38.17
C SER A 328 42.38 -8.35 -38.57
N ALA A 329 41.75 -8.73 -39.69
CA ALA A 329 42.18 -9.82 -40.57
C ALA A 329 41.93 -9.36 -42.01
#